data_AF-A0A160TE63-F1
#
_entry.id   AF-A0A160TE63-F1
#
_cell.length_a   1.000
_cell.length_b   1.000
_cell.length_c   1.000
_cell.angle_alpha   90.00
_cell.angle_beta   90.00
_cell.angle_gamma   90.00
#
_symmetry.space_group_name_H-M   'P 1'
#
loop_
_entity.id
_entity.type
_entity.pdbx_description
1 polymer ?
#
loop_
_entity_poly.entity_id
_entity_poly.type
_entity_poly.pdbx_seq_one_letter_code
_entity_poly.pdbx_strand_id
1 'polypeptide(L)'
;MVIGEIARIAQETGNHWRKIFNVYAKLMAEYRSEAMTSTWQAWRDDVLLQQGSDTALLFSTVPDSNLGDTIPIEAIHLWMGKGFASENGFFAEQGSEWLDAHFAINRRKRWILCPYFDYRQLSNERIQRLAVLMKSFSV
;
A
#
# COMPACT_ATOMS: atom_id res chain seq x y z
N MET A 1 0.07 5.94 -13.68
CA MET A 1 1.11 6.99 -13.81
C MET A 1 1.99 6.68 -15.01
N VAL A 2 2.65 7.69 -15.57
CA VAL A 2 3.66 7.54 -16.64
C VAL A 2 5.08 7.70 -16.09
N ILE A 3 6.09 7.22 -16.83
CA ILE A 3 7.52 7.39 -16.46
C ILE A 3 7.82 8.87 -16.20
N GLY A 4 8.54 9.14 -15.11
CA GLY A 4 8.91 10.50 -14.68
C GLY A 4 7.83 11.26 -13.89
N GLU A 5 6.58 10.78 -13.86
CA GLU A 5 5.49 11.45 -13.14
C GLU A 5 5.69 11.43 -11.62
N ILE A 6 6.20 10.33 -11.06
CA ILE A 6 6.56 10.23 -9.63
C ILE A 6 7.62 11.28 -9.25
N ALA A 7 8.66 11.43 -10.09
CA ALA A 7 9.71 12.42 -9.87
C ALA A 7 9.15 13.85 -9.94
N ARG A 8 8.30 14.13 -10.93
CA ARG A 8 7.61 15.42 -11.09
C ARG A 8 6.74 15.75 -9.88
N ILE A 9 5.90 14.82 -9.42
CA ILE A 9 5.05 15.01 -8.23
C ILE A 9 5.92 15.28 -7.00
N ALA A 10 6.98 14.51 -6.79
CA ALA A 10 7.89 14.70 -5.65
C ALA A 10 8.59 16.07 -5.69
N GLN A 11 8.89 16.59 -6.88
CA GLN A 11 9.49 17.91 -7.07
C GLN A 11 8.47 19.03 -6.81
N GLU A 12 7.25 18.92 -7.35
CA GLU A 12 6.22 19.97 -7.28
C GLU A 12 5.55 20.06 -5.90
N THR A 13 5.41 18.94 -5.20
CA THR A 13 4.67 18.86 -3.93
C THR A 13 5.59 18.68 -2.71
N GLY A 14 6.89 18.54 -2.94
CA GLY A 14 7.92 18.50 -1.92
C GLY A 14 7.97 17.20 -1.11
N ASN A 15 8.39 17.33 0.14
CA ASN A 15 8.86 16.20 0.95
C ASN A 15 7.78 15.15 1.25
N HIS A 16 6.50 15.50 1.22
CA HIS A 16 5.43 14.60 1.63
C HIS A 16 5.27 13.42 0.65
N TRP A 17 5.02 13.69 -0.62
CA TRP A 17 4.84 12.64 -1.65
C TRP A 17 6.09 11.80 -1.88
N ARG A 18 7.28 12.41 -1.80
CA ARG A 18 8.55 11.69 -1.88
C ARG A 18 8.67 10.59 -0.82
N LYS A 19 8.15 10.81 0.40
CA LYS A 19 8.14 9.79 1.44
C LYS A 19 7.21 8.62 1.08
N ILE A 20 6.00 8.93 0.61
CA ILE A 20 5.00 7.94 0.22
C ILE A 20 5.57 7.00 -0.83
N PHE A 21 6.10 7.55 -1.94
CA PHE A 21 6.66 6.74 -3.02
C PHE A 21 7.86 5.90 -2.58
N ASN A 22 8.74 6.46 -1.72
CA ASN A 22 9.89 5.71 -1.21
C ASN A 22 9.48 4.54 -0.32
N VAL A 23 8.54 4.77 0.61
CA VAL A 23 8.07 3.74 1.52
C VAL A 23 7.29 2.67 0.75
N TYR A 24 6.47 3.06 -0.23
CA TYR A 24 5.77 2.13 -1.11
C TYR A 24 6.76 1.24 -1.87
N ALA A 25 7.76 1.83 -2.54
CA ALA A 25 8.74 1.05 -3.29
C ALA A 25 9.55 0.10 -2.40
N LYS A 26 9.91 0.52 -1.18
CA LYS A 26 10.57 -0.36 -0.20
C LYS A 26 9.67 -1.51 0.26
N LEU A 27 8.37 -1.25 0.46
CA LEU A 27 7.42 -2.31 0.77
C LEU A 27 7.33 -3.33 -0.35
N MET A 28 7.26 -2.87 -1.61
CA MET A 28 7.22 -3.77 -2.76
C MET A 28 8.51 -4.56 -2.93
N ALA A 29 9.66 -3.94 -2.65
CA ALA A 29 10.95 -4.62 -2.61
C ALA A 29 11.00 -5.75 -1.58
N GLU A 30 10.43 -5.52 -0.40
CA GLU A 30 10.36 -6.54 0.66
C GLU A 30 9.33 -7.63 0.33
N TYR A 31 8.16 -7.24 -0.20
CA TYR A 31 7.09 -8.15 -0.54
C TYR A 31 7.47 -9.07 -1.72
N ARG A 32 8.12 -8.52 -2.75
CA ARG A 32 8.55 -9.21 -3.97
C ARG A 32 10.06 -9.50 -3.97
N SER A 33 10.67 -9.70 -2.81
CA SER A 33 12.13 -9.83 -2.66
C SER A 33 12.74 -10.92 -3.57
N GLU A 34 12.02 -11.99 -3.85
CA GLU A 34 12.46 -13.09 -4.73
C GLU A 34 12.34 -12.76 -6.23
N ALA A 35 11.45 -11.84 -6.60
CA ALA A 35 11.15 -11.50 -7.99
C ALA A 35 11.75 -10.16 -8.44
N MET A 36 12.14 -9.30 -7.50
CA MET A 36 12.67 -7.97 -7.82
C MET A 36 14.17 -8.05 -8.14
N THR A 37 14.51 -7.80 -9.40
CA THR A 37 15.91 -7.82 -9.89
C THR A 37 16.58 -6.45 -9.87
N SER A 38 15.81 -5.37 -9.74
CA SER A 38 16.28 -3.99 -9.70
C SER A 38 16.32 -3.44 -8.27
N THR A 39 16.94 -2.28 -8.07
CA THR A 39 16.86 -1.58 -6.77
C THR A 39 15.46 -1.03 -6.55
N TRP A 40 15.05 -0.84 -5.28
CA TRP A 40 13.76 -0.23 -4.99
C TRP A 40 13.63 1.19 -5.57
N GLN A 41 14.74 1.92 -5.75
CA GLN A 41 14.73 3.24 -6.40
C GLN A 41 14.40 3.13 -7.89
N ALA A 42 15.06 2.21 -8.61
CA ALA A 42 14.76 1.99 -10.02
C ALA A 42 13.31 1.51 -10.20
N TRP A 43 12.86 0.56 -9.37
CA TRP A 43 11.48 0.11 -9.41
C TRP A 43 10.47 1.22 -9.09
N ARG A 44 10.78 2.12 -8.14
CA ARG A 44 9.98 3.32 -7.85
C ARG A 44 9.82 4.21 -9.08
N ASP A 45 10.91 4.45 -9.80
CA ASP A 45 10.94 5.45 -10.86
C ASP A 45 10.36 4.90 -12.18
N ASP A 46 10.56 3.61 -12.43
CA ASP A 46 10.26 2.97 -13.72
C ASP A 46 9.03 2.05 -13.70
N VAL A 47 8.54 1.63 -12.52
CA VAL A 47 7.46 0.62 -12.42
C VAL A 47 6.34 1.04 -11.48
N LEU A 48 6.61 1.54 -10.28
CA LEU A 48 5.59 1.84 -9.26
C LEU A 48 4.45 2.69 -9.82
N LEU A 49 3.19 2.26 -9.60
CA LEU A 49 1.97 2.95 -10.05
C LEU A 49 1.86 3.17 -11.57
N GLN A 50 2.74 2.56 -12.36
CA GLN A 50 2.65 2.52 -13.82
C GLN A 50 1.80 1.33 -14.29
N GLN A 51 1.46 1.34 -15.57
CA GLN A 51 0.71 0.23 -16.18
C GLN A 51 1.49 -1.08 -16.02
N GLY A 52 0.81 -2.16 -15.59
CA GLY A 52 1.42 -3.47 -15.39
C GLY A 52 2.24 -3.63 -14.10
N SER A 53 2.19 -2.66 -13.19
CA SER A 53 2.91 -2.71 -11.91
C SER A 53 2.23 -3.55 -10.81
N ASP A 54 0.98 -3.98 -11.05
CA ASP A 54 0.05 -4.55 -10.07
C ASP A 54 -0.10 -3.70 -8.80
N THR A 55 0.12 -2.39 -8.91
CA THR A 55 -0.01 -1.46 -7.80
C THR A 55 -0.93 -0.30 -8.17
N ALA A 56 -1.70 0.15 -7.19
CA ALA A 56 -2.57 1.31 -7.30
C ALA A 56 -2.48 2.15 -6.02
N LEU A 57 -2.83 3.43 -6.14
CA LEU A 57 -3.02 4.34 -5.02
C LEU A 57 -4.40 4.97 -5.17
N LEU A 58 -5.27 4.71 -4.19
CA LEU A 58 -6.67 5.13 -4.21
C LEU A 58 -6.89 6.19 -3.14
N PHE A 59 -7.60 7.27 -3.51
CA PHE A 59 -7.98 8.34 -2.59
C PHE A 59 -9.44 8.21 -2.12
N SER A 60 -10.21 7.30 -2.72
CA SER A 60 -11.58 6.97 -2.32
C SER A 60 -11.60 5.70 -1.46
N THR A 61 -12.65 5.56 -0.65
CA THR A 61 -12.63 4.66 0.51
C THR A 61 -13.38 3.36 0.35
N VAL A 62 -13.84 3.07 -0.86
CA VAL A 62 -14.39 1.79 -1.24
C VAL A 62 -14.05 1.63 -2.72
N PRO A 63 -13.77 0.41 -3.22
CA PRO A 63 -14.19 0.09 -4.57
C PRO A 63 -15.67 0.44 -4.61
N ASP A 64 -16.02 1.58 -5.20
CA ASP A 64 -17.41 1.85 -5.57
C ASP A 64 -17.95 0.54 -6.16
N SER A 65 -19.18 0.14 -5.89
CA SER A 65 -19.70 -1.09 -6.52
C SER A 65 -19.60 -1.04 -8.06
N ASN A 66 -19.41 0.17 -8.62
CA ASN A 66 -19.07 0.48 -10.01
C ASN A 66 -17.59 0.30 -10.42
N LEU A 67 -16.65 0.17 -9.47
CA LEU A 67 -15.27 -0.28 -9.69
C LEU A 67 -15.18 -1.82 -9.84
N GLY A 68 -16.32 -2.52 -9.87
CA GLY A 68 -16.46 -3.98 -9.88
C GLY A 68 -15.67 -4.71 -10.98
N ASP A 69 -15.19 -4.00 -11.99
CA ASP A 69 -14.34 -4.55 -13.06
C ASP A 69 -12.89 -4.05 -13.05
N THR A 70 -12.54 -3.04 -12.25
CA THR A 70 -11.21 -2.39 -12.27
C THR A 70 -10.27 -2.84 -11.16
N ILE A 71 -10.79 -3.34 -10.04
CA ILE A 71 -9.96 -3.88 -8.96
C ILE A 71 -10.11 -5.40 -8.94
N PRO A 72 -9.00 -6.15 -9.14
CA PRO A 72 -9.06 -7.61 -9.07
C PRO A 72 -9.61 -8.08 -7.73
N ILE A 73 -10.45 -9.12 -7.76
CA ILE A 73 -11.03 -9.76 -6.55
C ILE A 73 -9.92 -10.21 -5.58
N GLU A 74 -8.76 -10.59 -6.11
CA GLU A 74 -7.60 -11.05 -5.35
C GLU A 74 -6.68 -9.93 -4.84
N ALA A 75 -7.02 -8.66 -5.10
CA ALA A 75 -6.22 -7.54 -4.63
C ALA A 75 -6.16 -7.49 -3.10
N ILE A 76 -5.00 -7.10 -2.57
CA ILE A 76 -4.82 -6.80 -1.16
C ILE A 76 -5.00 -5.28 -1.00
N HIS A 77 -5.90 -4.86 -0.12
CA HIS A 77 -6.16 -3.45 0.11
C HIS A 77 -5.45 -2.96 1.37
N LEU A 78 -4.49 -2.07 1.18
CA LEU A 78 -3.77 -1.43 2.28
C LEU A 78 -4.48 -0.14 2.68
N TRP A 79 -4.96 -0.09 3.91
CA TRP A 79 -5.54 1.10 4.53
C TRP A 79 -4.42 1.85 5.25
N MET A 80 -4.05 3.01 4.72
CA MET A 80 -2.87 3.76 5.15
C MET A 80 -3.22 4.76 6.26
N GLY A 81 -3.00 4.34 7.51
CA GLY A 81 -3.20 5.16 8.70
C GLY A 81 -4.55 4.96 9.39
N LYS A 82 -4.50 4.99 10.72
CA LYS A 82 -5.67 4.73 11.59
C LYS A 82 -6.80 5.74 11.39
N GLY A 83 -6.49 7.03 11.20
CA GLY A 83 -7.50 8.08 11.01
C GLY A 83 -8.38 7.79 9.79
N PHE A 84 -7.74 7.59 8.65
CA PHE A 84 -8.42 7.21 7.40
C PHE A 84 -9.26 5.94 7.57
N ALA A 85 -8.72 4.89 8.21
CA ALA A 85 -9.47 3.65 8.44
C ALA A 85 -10.68 3.81 9.35
N SER A 86 -10.57 4.60 10.41
CA SER A 86 -11.68 4.90 11.32
C SER A 86 -12.78 5.71 10.63
N GLU A 87 -12.40 6.74 9.87
CA GLU A 87 -13.35 7.62 9.17
C GLU A 87 -14.12 6.90 8.07
N ASN A 88 -13.59 5.78 7.60
CA ASN A 88 -14.09 5.10 6.41
C ASN A 88 -14.55 3.66 6.67
N GLY A 89 -14.90 3.35 7.92
CA GLY A 89 -15.67 2.15 8.24
C GLY A 89 -14.88 0.85 8.32
N PHE A 90 -13.54 0.88 8.29
CA PHE A 90 -12.72 -0.34 8.43
C PHE A 90 -13.14 -1.16 9.65
N PHE A 91 -13.31 -0.51 10.81
CA PHE A 91 -13.64 -1.16 12.08
C PHE A 91 -15.13 -1.44 12.26
N ALA A 92 -16.00 -0.89 11.41
CA ALA A 92 -17.42 -1.21 11.40
C ALA A 92 -17.70 -2.53 10.64
N GLU A 93 -16.79 -2.92 9.76
CA GLU A 93 -16.90 -4.16 8.99
C GLU A 93 -16.71 -5.41 9.87
N GLN A 94 -17.58 -6.39 9.69
CA GLN A 94 -17.51 -7.64 10.43
C GLN A 94 -16.21 -8.40 10.10
N GLY A 95 -15.53 -8.88 11.14
CA GLY A 95 -14.28 -9.64 11.01
C GLY A 95 -13.03 -8.75 10.92
N SER A 96 -13.17 -7.43 11.12
CA SER A 96 -12.03 -6.54 11.34
C SER A 96 -11.47 -6.72 12.75
N GLU A 97 -10.16 -6.98 12.86
CA GLU A 97 -9.49 -7.25 14.14
C GLU A 97 -8.10 -6.61 14.21
N TRP A 98 -7.71 -6.15 15.40
CA TRP A 98 -6.35 -5.66 15.66
C TRP A 98 -5.39 -6.82 15.87
N LEU A 99 -4.22 -6.75 15.24
CA LEU A 99 -3.12 -7.68 15.46
C LEU A 99 -2.13 -7.15 16.51
N ASP A 100 -1.89 -5.84 16.49
CA ASP A 100 -1.01 -5.14 17.42
C ASP A 100 -1.35 -3.63 17.43
N ALA A 101 -0.47 -2.80 18.00
CA ALA A 101 -0.68 -1.34 18.08
C ALA A 101 -0.65 -0.60 16.73
N HIS A 102 -0.21 -1.25 15.66
CA HIS A 102 0.04 -0.65 14.34
C HIS A 102 -0.75 -1.30 13.22
N PHE A 103 -1.09 -2.59 13.35
CA PHE A 103 -1.74 -3.36 12.29
C PHE A 103 -3.09 -3.92 12.72
N ALA A 104 -4.05 -3.87 11.81
CA ALA A 104 -5.32 -4.58 11.89
C ALA A 104 -5.63 -5.22 10.54
N ILE A 105 -6.49 -6.24 10.51
CA ILE A 105 -6.84 -6.94 9.28
C ILE A 105 -8.33 -7.19 9.17
N ASN A 106 -8.81 -7.39 7.94
CA ASN A 106 -10.06 -8.05 7.65
C ASN A 106 -9.80 -9.11 6.57
N ARG A 107 -9.79 -10.39 6.95
CA ARG A 107 -9.47 -11.50 6.03
C ARG A 107 -10.50 -11.63 4.90
N ARG A 108 -11.79 -11.45 5.22
CA ARG A 108 -12.88 -11.62 4.27
C ARG A 108 -12.82 -10.59 3.14
N LYS A 109 -12.44 -9.35 3.48
CA LYS A 109 -12.32 -8.25 2.52
C LYS A 109 -10.90 -8.08 1.95
N ARG A 110 -9.93 -8.92 2.37
CA ARG A 110 -8.51 -8.78 2.02
C ARG A 110 -7.92 -7.41 2.40
N TRP A 111 -8.35 -6.86 3.54
CA TRP A 111 -7.89 -5.56 4.02
C TRP A 111 -6.80 -5.69 5.06
N ILE A 112 -5.82 -4.78 4.99
CA ILE A 112 -4.79 -4.61 6.01
C ILE A 112 -4.70 -3.13 6.35
N LEU A 113 -4.98 -2.78 7.61
CA LEU A 113 -4.60 -1.49 8.17
C LEU A 113 -3.12 -1.50 8.49
N CYS A 114 -2.41 -0.47 8.05
CA CYS A 114 -1.01 -0.24 8.36
C CYS A 114 -0.77 1.23 8.75
N PRO A 115 0.37 1.54 9.37
CA PRO A 115 0.81 2.93 9.53
C PRO A 115 0.90 3.67 8.19
N TYR A 116 0.77 5.00 8.23
CA TYR A 116 0.89 5.82 7.03
C TYR A 116 2.26 5.66 6.37
N PHE A 117 2.37 5.84 5.05
CA PHE A 117 3.62 5.72 4.30
C PHE A 117 4.54 6.93 4.50
N ASP A 118 4.98 7.10 5.75
CA ASP A 118 6.04 7.98 6.20
C ASP A 118 7.01 7.10 7.01
N TYR A 119 8.32 7.21 6.76
CA TYR A 119 9.33 6.40 7.44
C TYR A 119 9.36 6.57 8.97
N ARG A 120 8.78 7.66 9.51
CA ARG A 120 8.58 7.87 10.95
C ARG A 120 7.49 6.95 11.51
N GLN A 121 6.53 6.55 10.68
CA GLN A 121 5.41 5.70 11.05
C GLN A 121 5.61 4.26 10.59
N LEU A 122 6.04 4.04 9.34
CA LEU A 122 6.35 2.74 8.76
C LEU A 122 7.87 2.57 8.63
N SER A 123 8.50 2.18 9.74
CA SER A 123 9.94 1.84 9.79
C SER A 123 10.25 0.60 8.96
N ASN A 124 11.54 0.30 8.73
CA ASN A 124 11.95 -0.91 8.00
C ASN A 124 11.40 -2.20 8.65
N GLU A 125 11.41 -2.30 9.97
CA GLU A 125 10.83 -3.44 10.71
C GLU A 125 9.32 -3.58 10.47
N ARG A 126 8.60 -2.44 10.42
CA ARG A 126 7.17 -2.44 10.12
C ARG A 126 6.89 -2.72 8.65
N ILE A 127 7.77 -2.33 7.73
CA ILE A 127 7.72 -2.75 6.32
C ILE A 127 7.83 -4.27 6.21
N GLN A 128 8.80 -4.88 6.89
CA GLN A 128 8.97 -6.34 6.94
C GLN A 128 7.73 -7.02 7.50
N ARG A 129 7.20 -6.52 8.62
CA ARG A 129 5.96 -7.04 9.20
C ARG A 129 4.78 -6.94 8.23
N LEU A 130 4.62 -5.81 7.54
CA LEU A 130 3.57 -5.61 6.54
C LEU A 130 3.72 -6.55 5.35
N ALA A 131 4.94 -6.74 4.83
CA ALA A 131 5.21 -7.68 3.75
C ALA A 131 4.86 -9.12 4.13
N VAL A 132 5.19 -9.55 5.36
CA VAL A 132 4.77 -10.85 5.90
C VAL A 132 3.25 -10.96 5.98
N LEU A 133 2.57 -9.89 6.44
CA LEU A 133 1.11 -9.86 6.46
C LEU A 133 0.54 -9.98 5.06
N MET A 134 1.02 -9.21 4.09
CA MET A 134 0.59 -9.30 2.69
C MET A 134 0.76 -10.72 2.13
N LYS A 135 1.90 -11.37 2.36
CA LYS A 135 2.15 -12.77 1.90
C LYS A 135 1.12 -13.75 2.46
N SER A 136 0.60 -13.52 3.67
CA SER A 136 -0.44 -14.37 4.26
C SER A 136 -1.82 -14.25 3.62
N PHE A 137 -2.05 -13.30 2.70
CA PHE A 137 -3.29 -13.19 1.90
C PHE A 137 -3.11 -13.76 0.49
N SER A 138 -1.89 -14.12 0.10
CA SER A 138 -1.56 -14.59 -1.25
C SER A 138 -1.63 -16.13 -1.40
N VAL A 139 -2.35 -16.78 -0.47
CA VAL A 139 -2.61 -18.24 -0.46
C VAL A 139 -3.90 -18.54 -1.20
#